data_AF-A0A3N4JLJ4-F1
#
_entry.id   AF-A0A3N4JLJ4-F1
#
_cell.length_a   1.000
_cell.length_b   1.000
_cell.length_c   1.000
_cell.angle_alpha   90.00
_cell.angle_beta   90.00
_cell.angle_gamma   90.00
#
_symmetry.space_group_name_H-M   'P 1'
#
loop_
_entity.id
_entity.type
_entity.pdbx_description
1 polymer ?
#
loop_
_entity_poly.entity_id
_entity_poly.type
_entity_poly.pdbx_seq_one_letter_code
_entity_poly.pdbx_strand_id
1 'polypeptide(L)'
;MPEPYLACNQPVTPPSEPLKTFADIPGSSNTMSEPILFDSTFTITGFDQNKYDRVARISGEREDLKFSLDIHVELYPVAVGDTVQLSIASTLSTDDAKEDPAESKTGWKENKAAEPSLADTYDYVCHGKVYRFEEGNGEFIKVYASFGGLLLFIEGPHKKLSSMRHEYVYLLMKK
;
A
#
# COMPACT_ATOMS: atom_id res chain seq x y z
N MET A 1 -41.76 -73.48 13.04
CA MET A 1 -40.86 -74.18 12.09
C MET A 1 -40.46 -73.18 11.01
N PRO A 2 -39.19 -73.10 10.57
CA PRO A 2 -37.89 -72.97 11.27
C PRO A 2 -37.21 -71.60 10.93
N GLU A 3 -36.57 -70.86 11.86
CA GLU A 3 -35.12 -70.85 12.20
C GLU A 3 -34.18 -70.71 10.98
N PRO A 4 -33.08 -69.89 10.99
CA PRO A 4 -32.15 -69.86 12.12
C PRO A 4 -31.39 -68.55 12.47
N TYR A 5 -31.06 -68.49 13.76
CA TYR A 5 -29.73 -68.23 14.35
C TYR A 5 -29.27 -66.81 14.74
N LEU A 6 -29.24 -66.66 16.07
CA LEU A 6 -28.49 -65.69 16.86
C LEU A 6 -26.97 -65.83 16.73
N ALA A 7 -26.35 -64.68 16.95
CA ALA A 7 -24.93 -64.39 17.01
C ALA A 7 -24.11 -65.25 17.99
N CYS A 8 -22.90 -65.57 17.56
CA CYS A 8 -21.75 -65.82 18.43
C CYS A 8 -20.49 -65.45 17.64
N ASN A 9 -19.81 -64.37 18.02
CA ASN A 9 -18.34 -64.27 18.04
C ASN A 9 -17.89 -62.89 18.54
N GLN A 10 -16.87 -62.96 19.40
CA GLN A 10 -16.35 -61.91 20.28
C GLN A 10 -15.27 -61.03 19.59
N PRO A 11 -14.31 -60.38 20.29
CA PRO A 11 -14.12 -58.93 20.24
C PRO A 11 -12.75 -58.51 19.65
N VAL A 12 -12.57 -57.25 19.27
CA VAL A 12 -11.23 -56.63 19.20
C VAL A 12 -11.33 -55.11 19.42
N THR A 13 -10.50 -54.58 20.30
CA THR A 13 -10.18 -53.14 20.47
C THR A 13 -8.78 -52.87 19.87
N PRO A 14 -8.21 -51.66 19.94
CA PRO A 14 -8.42 -50.42 19.18
C PRO A 14 -7.14 -50.09 18.33
N PRO A 15 -6.97 -48.95 17.61
CA PRO A 15 -6.70 -47.64 18.23
C PRO A 15 -7.36 -46.44 17.53
N SER A 16 -7.51 -45.37 18.29
CA SER A 16 -7.86 -44.01 17.86
C SER A 16 -6.76 -43.37 17.04
N GLU A 17 -7.06 -42.90 15.82
CA GLU A 17 -6.44 -41.77 15.11
C GLU A 17 -7.06 -41.63 13.70
N PRO A 18 -7.03 -40.45 13.07
CA PRO A 18 -7.33 -39.10 13.55
C PRO A 18 -8.59 -38.53 12.87
N LEU A 19 -9.08 -37.39 13.36
CA LEU A 19 -10.18 -36.64 12.74
C LEU A 19 -9.88 -36.33 11.28
N LYS A 20 -10.79 -36.73 10.40
CA LYS A 20 -10.79 -36.34 9.00
C LYS A 20 -10.86 -34.82 8.91
N THR A 21 -9.86 -34.26 8.24
CA THR A 21 -9.85 -32.93 7.62
C THR A 21 -11.24 -32.59 7.08
N PHE A 22 -11.91 -31.66 7.76
CA PHE A 22 -13.10 -31.00 7.23
C PHE A 22 -13.17 -29.59 7.79
N ALA A 23 -12.38 -28.69 7.20
CA ALA A 23 -12.67 -27.26 7.07
C ALA A 23 -11.48 -26.58 6.40
N ASP A 24 -11.48 -26.53 5.07
CA ASP A 24 -10.88 -25.41 4.35
C ASP A 24 -11.81 -25.11 3.17
N ILE A 25 -12.75 -24.20 3.44
CA ILE A 25 -13.59 -23.55 2.43
C ILE A 25 -12.67 -22.56 1.70
N PRO A 26 -12.50 -22.64 0.37
CA PRO A 26 -11.68 -21.69 -0.35
C PRO A 26 -12.38 -20.34 -0.41
N GLY A 27 -11.67 -19.28 -0.02
CA GLY A 27 -12.05 -17.91 -0.30
C GLY A 27 -12.76 -17.17 0.83
N SER A 28 -12.10 -17.02 1.98
CA SER A 28 -12.18 -15.70 2.63
C SER A 28 -11.29 -14.78 1.81
N SER A 29 -11.88 -14.08 0.84
CA SER A 29 -11.34 -12.79 0.43
C SER A 29 -11.41 -11.92 1.68
N ASN A 30 -10.34 -11.92 2.48
CA ASN A 30 -10.09 -10.80 3.35
C ASN A 30 -10.19 -9.59 2.42
N THR A 31 -11.14 -8.71 2.73
CA THR A 31 -11.18 -7.40 2.10
C THR A 31 -9.92 -6.71 2.61
N MET A 32 -8.80 -7.02 1.95
CA MET A 32 -7.53 -6.34 2.09
C MET A 32 -7.91 -4.88 1.94
N SER A 33 -7.86 -4.11 3.04
CA SER A 33 -7.82 -2.66 2.95
C SER A 33 -6.71 -2.37 1.97
N GLU A 34 -7.05 -2.00 0.72
CA GLU A 34 -6.05 -1.78 -0.32
C GLU A 34 -5.08 -0.74 0.25
N PRO A 35 -3.83 -1.14 0.57
CA PRO A 35 -2.91 -0.23 1.24
C PRO A 35 -2.60 0.93 0.30
N ILE A 36 -2.63 0.67 -1.01
CA ILE A 36 -2.53 1.65 -2.09
C ILE A 36 -3.87 2.31 -2.34
N LEU A 37 -3.93 3.61 -2.05
CA LEU A 37 -5.07 4.49 -2.31
C LEU A 37 -5.08 5.01 -3.75
N PHE A 38 -3.90 5.12 -4.35
CA PHE A 38 -3.71 5.64 -5.69
C PHE A 38 -2.48 5.01 -6.31
N ASP A 39 -2.59 4.56 -7.56
CA ASP A 39 -1.47 4.07 -8.35
C ASP A 39 -1.58 4.65 -9.75
N SER A 40 -0.52 5.28 -10.25
CA SER A 40 -0.45 5.71 -11.63
C SER A 40 0.97 5.86 -12.14
N THR A 41 1.15 5.44 -13.38
CA THR A 41 2.37 5.66 -14.14
C THR A 41 2.31 6.99 -14.87
N PHE A 42 3.34 7.81 -14.71
CA PHE A 42 3.45 9.13 -15.32
C PHE A 42 4.71 9.26 -16.15
N THR A 43 4.64 10.09 -17.19
CA THR A 43 5.81 10.50 -17.96
C THR A 43 6.27 11.88 -17.48
N ILE A 44 7.55 12.01 -17.15
CA ILE A 44 8.14 13.27 -16.70
C ILE A 44 8.25 14.22 -17.90
N THR A 45 7.60 15.37 -17.81
CA THR A 45 7.62 16.40 -18.86
C THR A 45 8.47 17.61 -18.47
N GLY A 46 8.69 17.82 -17.17
CA GLY A 46 9.47 18.93 -16.65
C GLY A 46 10.37 18.50 -15.49
N PHE A 47 11.56 19.11 -15.44
CA PHE A 47 12.54 18.94 -14.39
C PHE A 47 13.17 20.30 -14.10
N ASP A 48 12.98 20.82 -12.88
CA ASP A 48 13.50 22.11 -12.44
C ASP A 48 14.33 21.94 -11.17
N GLN A 49 15.64 22.18 -11.28
CA GLN A 49 16.62 22.14 -10.19
C GLN A 49 17.26 23.52 -9.97
N ASN A 50 16.60 24.62 -10.37
CA ASN A 50 17.25 25.95 -10.33
C ASN A 50 17.40 26.53 -8.91
N LYS A 51 16.61 26.05 -7.94
CA LYS A 51 16.58 26.64 -6.58
C LYS A 51 17.44 25.92 -5.56
N TYR A 52 17.67 24.63 -5.73
CA TYR A 52 18.32 23.79 -4.76
C TYR A 52 19.21 22.76 -5.45
N ASP A 53 20.45 22.59 -4.98
CA ASP A 53 21.38 21.63 -5.59
C ASP A 53 20.94 20.17 -5.40
N ARG A 54 20.19 19.87 -4.34
CA ARG A 54 19.80 18.49 -3.98
C ARG A 54 18.31 18.16 -4.16
N VAL A 55 17.50 19.16 -4.48
CA VAL A 55 16.05 18.99 -4.66
C VAL A 55 15.67 19.52 -6.02
N ALA A 56 14.99 18.69 -6.80
CA ALA A 56 14.38 19.12 -8.04
C ALA A 56 12.87 19.00 -7.94
N ARG A 57 12.18 19.95 -8.57
CA ARG A 57 10.75 19.88 -8.82
C ARG A 57 10.55 19.18 -10.15
N ILE A 58 9.94 18.00 -10.11
CA ILE A 58 9.50 17.29 -11.30
C ILE A 58 8.04 17.57 -11.57
N SER A 59 7.71 17.65 -12.85
CA SER A 59 6.34 17.76 -13.33
C SER A 59 6.10 16.67 -14.36
N GLY A 60 4.93 16.07 -14.31
CA GLY A 60 4.52 15.09 -15.30
C GLY A 60 3.02 15.12 -15.51
N GLU A 61 2.64 14.58 -16.67
CA GLU A 61 1.27 14.58 -17.15
C GLU A 61 0.95 13.19 -17.69
N ARG A 62 -0.27 12.73 -17.43
CA ARG A 62 -0.81 11.47 -17.93
C ARG A 62 -2.29 11.65 -18.20
N GLU A 63 -2.67 11.71 -19.48
CA GLU A 63 -4.06 11.98 -19.89
C GLU A 63 -4.58 13.25 -19.18
N ASP A 64 -5.59 13.12 -18.31
CA ASP A 64 -6.19 14.22 -17.53
C ASP A 64 -5.58 14.39 -16.13
N LEU A 65 -4.48 13.68 -15.82
CA LEU A 65 -3.77 13.77 -14.55
C LEU A 65 -2.50 14.60 -14.70
N LYS A 66 -2.32 15.58 -13.83
CA LYS A 66 -1.10 16.38 -13.73
C LYS A 66 -0.54 16.26 -12.33
N PHE A 67 0.78 16.15 -12.20
CA PHE A 67 1.42 16.20 -10.91
C PHE A 67 2.65 17.10 -10.92
N SER A 68 3.00 17.61 -9.75
CA SER A 68 4.26 18.27 -9.48
C SER A 68 4.76 17.84 -8.11
N LEU A 69 5.97 17.32 -8.05
CA LEU A 69 6.55 16.75 -6.85
C LEU A 69 7.98 17.25 -6.68
N ASP A 70 8.32 17.65 -5.46
CA ASP A 70 9.70 17.88 -5.07
C ASP A 70 10.34 16.55 -4.66
N ILE A 71 11.48 16.21 -5.26
CA ILE A 71 12.22 14.98 -4.98
C ILE A 71 13.68 15.27 -4.67
N HIS A 72 14.30 14.36 -3.91
CA HIS A 72 15.74 14.41 -3.66
C HIS A 72 16.51 13.70 -4.77
N VAL A 73 17.12 14.47 -5.68
CA VAL A 73 17.71 13.94 -6.93
C VAL A 73 18.89 13.00 -6.72
N GLU A 74 19.63 13.15 -5.61
CA GLU A 74 20.74 12.24 -5.29
C GLU A 74 20.24 10.85 -4.87
N LEU A 75 19.02 10.75 -4.32
CA LEU A 75 18.41 9.49 -3.91
C LEU A 75 17.61 8.86 -5.05
N TYR A 76 16.91 9.69 -5.83
CA TYR A 76 16.05 9.24 -6.91
C TYR A 76 16.33 10.05 -8.19
N PRO A 77 17.34 9.65 -8.98
CA PRO A 77 17.70 10.37 -10.20
C PRO A 77 16.68 10.11 -11.30
N VAL A 78 16.05 11.17 -11.80
CA VAL A 78 15.07 11.12 -12.89
C VAL A 78 15.38 12.16 -13.96
N ALA A 79 15.05 11.84 -15.20
CA ALA A 79 15.20 12.74 -16.34
C ALA A 79 13.85 13.02 -17.01
N VAL A 80 13.80 14.13 -17.76
CA VAL A 80 12.65 14.42 -18.63
C VAL A 80 12.54 13.33 -19.69
N GLY A 81 11.34 12.79 -19.89
CA GLY A 81 11.05 11.66 -20.76
C GLY A 81 11.09 10.29 -20.07
N ASP A 82 11.56 10.22 -18.82
CA ASP A 82 11.43 8.99 -18.03
C ASP A 82 9.97 8.72 -17.68
N THR A 83 9.63 7.43 -17.64
CA THR A 83 8.36 6.95 -17.11
C THR A 83 8.59 6.53 -15.67
N VAL A 84 7.78 7.03 -14.73
CA VAL A 84 7.86 6.67 -13.31
C VAL A 84 6.49 6.20 -12.84
N GLN A 85 6.46 5.21 -11.96
CA GLN A 85 5.24 4.82 -11.27
C GLN A 85 5.18 5.51 -9.92
N LEU A 86 4.10 6.27 -9.69
CA LEU A 86 3.81 6.96 -8.44
C LEU A 86 2.60 6.28 -7.80
N SER A 87 2.79 5.82 -6.57
CA SER A 87 1.77 5.18 -5.77
C SER A 87 1.64 5.91 -4.43
N ILE A 88 0.42 6.09 -3.96
CA ILE A 88 0.13 6.66 -2.64
C ILE A 88 -0.54 5.56 -1.81
N ALA A 89 -0.01 5.33 -0.61
CA ALA A 89 -0.54 4.36 0.33
C ALA A 89 -0.99 5.01 1.63
N SER A 90 -1.98 4.43 2.30
CA SER A 90 -2.36 4.78 3.68
C SER A 90 -1.46 4.08 4.71
N THR A 91 -1.03 2.85 4.41
CA THR A 91 -0.18 2.01 5.27
C THR A 91 0.88 1.29 4.44
N LEU A 92 2.04 1.04 5.07
CA LEU A 92 3.13 0.23 4.51
C LEU A 92 3.11 -1.22 5.01
N SER A 93 2.30 -1.50 6.02
CA SER A 93 2.18 -2.82 6.62
C SER A 93 1.38 -3.74 5.70
N THR A 94 2.03 -4.80 5.22
CA THR A 94 1.43 -5.85 4.39
C THR A 94 0.85 -6.99 5.22
N ASP A 95 1.18 -7.04 6.51
CA ASP A 95 0.71 -8.05 7.45
C ASP A 95 0.16 -7.32 8.68
N ASP A 96 -1.10 -7.59 9.04
CA ASP A 96 -1.69 -7.17 10.31
C ASP A 96 -1.03 -7.99 11.45
N ALA A 97 0.25 -7.73 11.72
CA ALA A 97 0.86 -8.08 12.99
C ALA A 97 0.24 -7.17 14.05
N LYS A 98 -0.96 -7.56 14.52
CA LYS A 98 -1.69 -7.12 15.71
C LYS A 98 -0.97 -5.99 16.46
N GLU A 99 -1.46 -4.76 16.29
CA GLU A 99 -1.13 -3.68 17.21
C GLU A 99 -1.65 -4.05 18.61
N ASP A 100 -0.80 -4.66 19.44
CA ASP A 100 -0.99 -4.65 20.89
C ASP A 100 -0.84 -3.19 21.36
N PRO A 101 -1.87 -2.57 21.98
CA PRO A 101 -1.94 -1.13 22.23
C PRO A 101 -1.08 -0.64 23.41
N ALA A 102 0.09 -1.24 23.64
CA ALA A 102 0.96 -0.96 24.79
C ALA A 102 2.29 -0.26 24.44
N GLU A 103 2.69 -0.14 23.17
CA GLU A 103 4.04 0.33 22.80
C GLU A 103 4.11 1.64 21.99
N SER A 104 3.05 2.45 21.97
CA SER A 104 3.03 3.75 21.28
C SER A 104 3.83 4.87 22.00
N LYS A 105 4.97 4.55 22.63
CA LYS A 105 5.82 5.51 23.36
C LYS A 105 7.33 5.24 23.37
N THR A 106 7.89 4.43 22.47
CA THR A 106 9.35 4.27 22.42
C THR A 106 9.88 4.43 21.00
N GLY A 107 10.98 5.18 20.91
CA GLY A 107 11.48 5.79 19.69
C GLY A 107 11.87 4.82 18.60
N TRP A 108 11.99 5.39 17.39
CA TRP A 108 12.67 4.86 16.20
C TRP A 108 13.38 3.54 16.48
N LYS A 109 12.63 2.43 16.39
CA LYS A 109 13.20 1.10 16.55
C LYS A 109 14.06 0.90 15.32
N GLU A 110 15.37 0.91 15.53
CA GLU A 110 16.36 0.44 14.57
C GLU A 110 15.92 -0.97 14.13
N ASN A 111 15.44 -1.08 12.88
CA ASN A 111 14.76 -2.24 12.31
C ASN A 111 15.48 -3.55 12.64
N LYS A 112 15.03 -4.23 13.70
CA LYS A 112 15.29 -5.67 13.87
C LYS A 112 14.23 -6.41 13.07
N ALA A 113 14.71 -7.17 12.10
CA ALA A 113 13.97 -8.14 11.29
C ALA A 113 13.01 -7.55 10.24
N ALA A 114 13.57 -7.40 9.04
CA ALA A 114 13.03 -7.82 7.75
C ALA A 114 11.67 -8.57 7.76
N GLU A 115 10.59 -7.87 8.09
CA GLU A 115 9.29 -8.23 7.55
C GLU A 115 9.15 -7.53 6.20
N PRO A 116 8.78 -8.25 5.12
CA PRO A 116 8.62 -7.66 3.80
C PRO A 116 7.47 -6.64 3.84
N SER A 117 7.86 -5.37 3.88
CA SER A 117 6.93 -4.25 3.86
C SER A 117 6.69 -3.82 2.41
N LEU A 118 5.58 -3.13 2.15
CA LEU A 118 5.32 -2.59 0.82
C LEU A 118 6.45 -1.66 0.35
N ALA A 119 7.15 -1.01 1.29
CA ALA A 119 8.28 -0.13 1.03
C ALA A 119 9.48 -0.83 0.36
N ASP A 120 9.69 -2.13 0.61
CA ASP A 120 10.85 -2.87 0.05
C ASP A 120 10.74 -3.08 -1.47
N THR A 121 9.56 -2.86 -2.05
CA THR A 121 9.29 -2.99 -3.49
C THR A 121 9.51 -1.68 -4.26
N TYR A 122 9.71 -0.55 -3.57
CA TYR A 122 9.82 0.77 -4.17
C TYR A 122 11.18 1.39 -3.85
N ASP A 123 11.76 2.08 -4.83
CA ASP A 123 13.08 2.69 -4.70
C ASP A 123 13.07 3.97 -3.86
N TYR A 124 11.91 4.62 -3.80
CA TYR A 124 11.76 5.90 -3.09
C TYR A 124 10.46 5.92 -2.29
N VAL A 125 10.59 6.06 -0.97
CA VAL A 125 9.47 6.09 -0.04
C VAL A 125 9.55 7.33 0.83
N CYS A 126 8.45 8.06 0.93
CA CYS A 126 8.32 9.26 1.75
C CYS A 126 7.04 9.21 2.56
N HIS A 127 7.12 9.55 3.85
CA HIS A 127 5.93 9.71 4.69
C HIS A 127 5.59 11.20 4.82
N GLY A 128 4.30 11.52 4.68
CA GLY A 128 3.85 12.89 4.68
C GLY A 128 2.38 13.01 5.05
N LYS A 129 1.86 14.22 4.91
CA LYS A 129 0.46 14.51 5.19
C LYS A 129 -0.18 15.32 4.09
N VAL A 130 -1.44 15.04 3.81
CA VAL A 130 -2.28 15.87 2.95
C VAL A 130 -2.74 17.06 3.78
N TYR A 131 -2.38 18.28 3.37
CA TYR A 131 -2.72 19.49 4.14
C TYR A 131 -3.81 20.33 3.48
N ARG A 132 -4.05 20.14 2.18
CA ARG A 132 -5.08 20.84 1.44
C ARG A 132 -5.64 19.93 0.36
N PHE A 133 -6.96 19.90 0.30
CA PHE A 133 -7.72 19.14 -0.68
C PHE A 133 -8.80 20.05 -1.23
N GLU A 134 -8.82 20.23 -2.54
CA GLU A 134 -9.78 21.10 -3.23
C GLU A 134 -10.57 20.27 -4.23
N GLU A 135 -11.82 19.97 -3.91
CA GLU A 135 -12.79 19.50 -4.88
C GLU A 135 -13.34 20.70 -5.62
N GLY A 136 -12.96 20.86 -6.90
CA GLY A 136 -13.43 21.95 -7.76
C GLY A 136 -14.87 21.74 -8.22
N ASN A 137 -15.16 22.03 -9.49
CA ASN A 137 -16.49 21.85 -10.12
C ASN A 137 -16.95 20.37 -10.25
N GLY A 138 -16.46 19.46 -9.41
CA GLY A 138 -16.79 18.03 -9.40
C GLY A 138 -16.03 17.20 -10.44
N GLU A 139 -15.50 17.81 -11.49
CA GLU A 139 -14.76 17.09 -12.54
C GLU A 139 -13.29 16.90 -12.18
N PHE A 140 -12.62 17.93 -11.64
CA PHE A 140 -11.21 17.90 -11.24
C PHE A 140 -11.04 18.23 -9.74
N ILE A 141 -10.14 17.49 -9.09
CA ILE A 141 -9.69 17.70 -7.71
C ILE A 141 -8.22 18.08 -7.73
N LYS A 142 -7.83 18.98 -6.82
CA LYS A 142 -6.44 19.30 -6.51
C LYS A 142 -6.09 18.81 -5.11
N VAL A 143 -5.05 18.02 -5.01
CA VAL A 143 -4.53 17.47 -3.76
C VAL A 143 -3.15 18.05 -3.51
N TYR A 144 -2.95 18.56 -2.29
CA TYR A 144 -1.67 19.06 -1.84
C TYR A 144 -1.20 18.28 -0.62
N ALA A 145 -0.04 17.66 -0.74
CA ALA A 145 0.62 16.93 0.34
C ALA A 145 2.03 17.47 0.60
N SER A 146 2.51 17.24 1.82
CA SER A 146 3.83 17.66 2.26
C SER A 146 4.56 16.50 2.92
N PHE A 147 5.77 16.24 2.44
CA PHE A 147 6.69 15.20 2.90
C PHE A 147 7.94 15.87 3.50
N GLY A 148 7.83 16.37 4.74
CA GLY A 148 8.96 16.97 5.45
C GLY A 148 9.57 18.22 4.80
N GLY A 149 8.81 18.95 3.97
CA GLY A 149 9.29 20.13 3.22
C GLY A 149 9.30 19.92 1.70
N LEU A 150 9.22 18.67 1.24
CA LEU A 150 8.98 18.34 -0.16
C LEU A 150 7.47 18.42 -0.44
N LEU A 151 7.08 19.23 -1.42
CA LEU A 151 5.66 19.43 -1.74
C LEU A 151 5.24 18.52 -2.89
N LEU A 152 4.05 17.94 -2.75
CA LEU A 152 3.35 17.23 -3.81
C LEU A 152 2.07 17.96 -4.14
N PHE A 153 1.84 18.13 -5.43
CA PHE A 153 0.63 18.63 -6.02
C PHE A 153 0.15 17.61 -7.05
N ILE A 154 -1.10 17.17 -6.94
CA ILE A 154 -1.74 16.32 -7.93
C ILE A 154 -3.08 16.95 -8.32
N GLU A 155 -3.33 17.05 -9.61
CA GLU A 155 -4.60 17.49 -10.18
C GLU A 155 -5.16 16.39 -11.08
N GLY A 156 -6.45 16.09 -10.94
CA GLY A 156 -7.03 14.96 -11.65
C GLY A 156 -8.52 14.72 -11.43
N PRO A 157 -9.12 13.77 -12.15
CA PRO A 157 -10.54 13.48 -12.01
C PRO A 157 -10.90 12.87 -10.65
N HIS A 158 -12.06 13.28 -10.10
CA HIS A 158 -12.51 12.88 -8.76
C HIS A 158 -12.51 11.36 -8.54
N LYS A 159 -12.89 10.59 -9.57
CA LYS A 159 -12.99 9.12 -9.51
C LYS A 159 -11.70 8.42 -9.01
N LYS A 160 -10.53 8.99 -9.29
CA LYS A 160 -9.22 8.40 -8.91
C LYS A 160 -8.63 9.00 -7.64
N LEU A 161 -8.98 10.25 -7.31
CA LEU A 161 -8.37 11.00 -6.21
C LEU A 161 -9.24 11.06 -4.95
N SER A 162 -10.51 10.66 -5.03
CA SER A 162 -11.45 10.63 -3.89
C SER A 162 -10.98 9.71 -2.75
N SER A 163 -10.26 8.63 -3.06
CA SER A 163 -9.66 7.71 -2.08
C SER A 163 -8.50 8.33 -1.29
N MET A 164 -7.95 9.47 -1.73
CA MET A 164 -6.80 10.15 -1.12
C MET A 164 -7.19 11.09 0.04
N ARG A 165 -8.38 10.92 0.64
CA ARG A 165 -8.84 11.69 1.81
C ARG A 165 -8.24 11.17 3.13
N HIS A 166 -6.95 10.89 3.14
CA HIS A 166 -6.24 10.44 4.32
C HIS A 166 -5.34 11.57 4.83
N GLU A 167 -5.31 11.77 6.15
CA GLU A 167 -4.47 12.80 6.76
C GLU A 167 -2.99 12.49 6.58
N TYR A 168 -2.61 11.22 6.79
CA TYR A 168 -1.25 10.72 6.62
C TYR A 168 -1.18 9.78 5.44
N VAL A 169 -0.16 9.97 4.61
CA VAL A 169 0.05 9.22 3.38
C VAL A 169 1.51 8.88 3.19
N TYR A 170 1.76 7.72 2.60
CA TYR A 170 3.06 7.30 2.11
C TYR A 170 3.09 7.50 0.60
N LEU A 171 4.07 8.26 0.13
CA LEU A 171 4.43 8.35 -1.27
C LEU A 171 5.43 7.24 -1.57
N LEU A 172 5.14 6.42 -2.56
CA LEU A 172 6.01 5.38 -3.08
C LEU A 172 6.26 5.66 -4.55
N MET A 173 7.52 5.61 -4.95
CA MET A 173 7.91 5.75 -6.35
C MET A 173 8.88 4.67 -6.78
N LYS A 174 8.75 4.26 -8.04
CA LYS A 174 9.66 3.34 -8.71
C LYS A 174 9.77 3.70 -10.18
N LYS A 175 10.87 3.28 -10.81
CA LYS A 175 11.16 3.51 -12.22
C LYS A 175 10.74 2.33 -13.08
#